data_AF-A0A9D8S6E1-F1
#
_entry.id   AF-A0A9D8S6E1-F1
#
_cell.length_a   1.000
_cell.length_b   1.000
_cell.length_c   1.000
_cell.angle_alpha   90.00
_cell.angle_beta   90.00
_cell.angle_gamma   90.00
#
_symmetry.space_group_name_H-M   'P 1'
#
loop_
_entity.id
_entity.type
_entity.pdbx_description
1 polymer ?
#
loop_
_entity_poly.entity_id
_entity_poly.type
_entity_poly.pdbx_seq_one_letter_code
_entity_poly.pdbx_strand_id
1 'polypeptide(L)'
;MGAGVIYILANPSFKEYVKIGYAGNVELRLKQLNNSECIPFAFRIYATYEGEERLTDLKLRTLIDHLNPNLRSIDNVDGKKRVREFYAMYLLSYNRHIIK
;
A
#
# COMPACT_ATOMS: atom_id res chain seq x y z
N MET A 1 -2.50 -22.71 10.53
CA MET A 1 -2.10 -21.87 9.38
C MET A 1 -2.46 -20.45 9.77
N GLY A 2 -1.48 -19.56 9.92
CA GLY A 2 -1.74 -18.21 10.45
C GLY A 2 -2.58 -17.38 9.49
N ALA A 3 -3.48 -16.57 10.03
CA ALA A 3 -4.20 -15.54 9.28
C ALA A 3 -3.19 -14.59 8.63
N GLY A 4 -3.43 -14.18 7.38
CA GLY A 4 -2.59 -13.19 6.73
C GLY A 4 -2.98 -11.78 7.15
N VAL A 5 -2.21 -10.79 6.70
CA VAL A 5 -2.46 -9.39 7.02
C VAL A 5 -2.68 -8.57 5.76
N ILE A 6 -3.58 -7.60 5.86
CA ILE A 6 -3.58 -6.42 5.02
C ILE A 6 -2.46 -5.52 5.55
N TYR A 7 -1.55 -5.09 4.68
CA TYR A 7 -0.47 -4.19 5.02
C TYR A 7 -0.64 -2.84 4.32
N ILE A 8 -0.13 -1.80 4.97
CA ILE A 8 0.13 -0.49 4.39
C ILE A 8 1.63 -0.27 4.47
N LEU A 9 2.30 -0.09 3.33
CA LEU A 9 3.72 0.23 3.25
C LEU A 9 3.93 1.68 2.84
N ALA A 10 4.85 2.36 3.52
CA ALA A 10 5.34 3.68 3.13
C ALA A 10 6.75 3.55 2.53
N ASN A 11 7.11 4.48 1.65
CA ASN A 11 8.45 4.56 1.07
C ASN A 11 8.86 6.03 0.99
N PRO A 12 10.04 6.43 1.52
CA PRO A 12 10.51 7.82 1.43
C PRO A 12 10.61 8.39 0.01
N SER A 13 10.75 7.52 -0.99
CA SER A 13 10.75 7.87 -2.42
C SER A 13 9.37 8.33 -2.92
N PHE A 14 8.30 7.86 -2.27
CA PHE A 14 6.91 8.10 -2.65
C PHE A 14 6.17 8.81 -1.51
N LYS A 15 6.57 10.04 -1.18
CA LYS A 15 6.11 10.75 0.01
C LYS A 15 4.59 10.91 0.10
N GLU A 16 3.93 11.02 -1.04
CA GLU A 16 2.48 11.24 -1.14
C GLU A 16 1.71 9.93 -1.32
N TYR A 17 2.37 8.77 -1.33
CA TYR A 17 1.74 7.50 -1.59
C TYR A 17 2.07 6.44 -0.56
N VAL A 18 1.07 5.60 -0.28
CA VAL A 18 1.25 4.32 0.42
C VAL A 18 0.86 3.17 -0.48
N LYS A 19 1.48 2.01 -0.28
CA LYS A 19 1.12 0.76 -0.94
C LYS A 19 0.22 -0.08 -0.04
N ILE A 20 -0.94 -0.49 -0.53
CA ILE A 20 -1.87 -1.37 0.21
C ILE A 20 -1.89 -2.74 -0.45
N GLY A 21 -1.79 -3.82 0.33
CA GLY A 21 -1.91 -5.17 -0.18
C GLY A 21 -2.08 -6.22 0.92
N TYR A 22 -2.10 -7.50 0.54
CA TYR A 22 -2.21 -8.63 1.46
C TYR A 22 -0.98 -9.54 1.40
N ALA A 23 -0.58 -10.10 2.54
CA ALA A 23 0.41 -11.18 2.60
C ALA A 23 0.13 -12.14 3.76
N GLY A 24 0.37 -13.43 3.54
CA GLY A 24 0.41 -14.42 4.64
C GLY A 24 1.62 -14.26 5.55
N ASN A 25 2.70 -13.62 5.07
CA ASN A 25 3.86 -13.23 5.85
C ASN A 25 4.35 -11.87 5.34
N VAL A 26 4.04 -10.81 6.10
CA VAL A 26 4.36 -9.44 5.71
C VAL A 26 5.86 -9.16 5.69
N GLU A 27 6.63 -9.78 6.59
CA GLU A 27 8.09 -9.62 6.65
C GLU A 27 8.78 -10.19 5.41
N LEU A 28 8.37 -11.39 4.98
CA LEU A 28 8.86 -11.98 3.74
C LEU A 28 8.49 -11.12 2.53
N ARG A 29 7.25 -10.61 2.51
CA ARG A 29 6.78 -9.73 1.43
C ARG A 29 7.55 -8.41 1.39
N LEU A 30 7.84 -7.82 2.55
CA LEU A 30 8.63 -6.60 2.67
C LEU A 30 10.04 -6.80 2.13
N LYS A 31 10.72 -7.90 2.51
CA LYS A 31 12.04 -8.27 1.98
C LYS A 31 12.02 -8.41 0.46
N GLN A 32 11.02 -9.11 -0.09
CA GLN A 32 10.87 -9.26 -1.55
C GLN A 32 10.73 -7.92 -2.27
N LEU A 33 9.93 -7.00 -1.72
CA LEU A 33 9.74 -5.67 -2.31
C LEU A 33 11.01 -4.82 -2.23
N ASN A 34 11.77 -4.95 -1.15
CA ASN A 34 13.01 -4.21 -0.91
C ASN A 34 14.23 -4.75 -1.68
N ASN A 35 14.14 -5.94 -2.27
CA ASN A 35 15.17 -6.48 -3.18
C ASN A 35 15.09 -5.89 -4.60
N SER A 36 14.18 -4.94 -4.87
CA SER A 36 14.08 -4.28 -6.18
C SER A 36 15.14 -3.19 -6.32
N GLU A 37 15.95 -3.24 -7.37
CA GLU A 37 16.92 -2.18 -7.71
C GLU A 37 16.25 -0.88 -8.19
N CYS A 38 14.97 -0.93 -8.54
CA CYS A 38 14.23 0.20 -9.11
C CYS A 38 13.68 1.18 -8.06
N ILE A 39 13.90 0.95 -6.77
CA ILE A 39 13.44 1.84 -5.68
C ILE A 39 14.65 2.46 -4.96
N PRO A 40 14.71 3.81 -4.83
CA PRO A 40 15.89 4.44 -4.21
C PRO A 40 15.92 4.28 -2.69
N PHE A 41 14.77 4.10 -2.04
CA PHE A 41 14.67 3.79 -0.61
C PHE A 41 13.79 2.57 -0.35
N ALA A 42 14.05 1.88 0.75
CA ALA A 42 13.26 0.72 1.17
C ALA A 42 11.84 1.10 1.62
N PHE A 43 10.88 0.22 1.32
CA PHE A 43 9.58 0.20 1.97
C PHE A 43 9.71 -0.11 3.46
N ARG A 44 8.79 0.46 4.24
CA ARG A 44 8.61 0.24 5.66
C ARG A 44 7.14 -0.06 5.94
N ILE A 45 6.87 -0.95 6.89
CA ILE A 45 5.50 -1.18 7.35
C ILE A 45 5.03 0.09 8.06
N TYR A 46 3.91 0.64 7.61
CA TYR A 46 3.22 1.74 8.25
C TYR A 46 2.11 1.22 9.19
N ALA A 47 1.33 0.24 8.71
CA ALA A 47 0.29 -0.42 9.50
C ALA A 47 -0.01 -1.82 8.96
N THR A 48 -0.56 -2.67 9.80
CA THR A 48 -1.10 -3.99 9.44
C THR A 48 -2.46 -4.20 10.08
N TYR A 49 -3.34 -4.91 9.39
CA TYR A 49 -4.63 -5.35 9.89
C TYR A 49 -4.78 -6.84 9.62
N GLU A 50 -5.12 -7.62 10.65
CA GLU A 50 -5.32 -9.06 10.51
C GLU A 50 -6.54 -9.34 9.64
N GLY A 51 -6.32 -10.04 8.53
CA GLY A 51 -7.35 -10.43 7.59
C GLY A 51 -7.73 -11.88 7.82
N GLU A 52 -9.01 -12.14 8.09
CA GLU A 52 -9.51 -13.51 8.26
C GLU A 52 -9.42 -14.32 6.95
N GLU A 53 -9.51 -13.66 5.79
CA GLU A 53 -9.50 -14.29 4.47
C GLU A 53 -8.43 -13.71 3.53
N ARG A 54 -7.89 -14.61 2.69
CA ARG A 54 -7.07 -14.22 1.53
C ARG A 54 -7.91 -13.34 0.61
N LEU A 55 -7.28 -12.33 -0.01
CA LEU A 55 -7.91 -11.37 -0.92
C LEU A 55 -8.81 -10.32 -0.25
N THR A 56 -8.87 -10.23 1.08
CA THR A 56 -9.65 -9.18 1.76
C THR A 56 -9.15 -7.77 1.41
N ASP A 57 -7.87 -7.63 1.05
CA ASP A 57 -7.33 -6.38 0.51
C ASP A 57 -7.99 -5.97 -0.82
N LEU A 58 -8.50 -6.89 -1.65
CA LEU A 58 -9.27 -6.51 -2.85
C LEU A 58 -10.57 -5.81 -2.46
N LYS A 59 -11.29 -6.31 -1.46
CA LYS A 59 -12.53 -5.68 -0.96
C LYS A 59 -12.24 -4.27 -0.45
N LEU A 60 -11.17 -4.10 0.33
CA LEU A 60 -10.71 -2.79 0.81
C LEU A 60 -10.35 -1.86 -0.36
N ARG A 61 -9.58 -2.35 -1.34
CA ARG A 61 -9.17 -1.57 -2.51
C ARG A 61 -10.38 -1.10 -3.31
N THR A 62 -11.35 -1.99 -3.57
CA THR A 62 -12.60 -1.64 -4.27
C THR A 62 -13.42 -0.63 -3.48
N LEU A 63 -13.48 -0.76 -2.15
CA LEU A 63 -14.18 0.22 -1.30
C LEU A 63 -13.55 1.61 -1.42
N ILE A 64 -12.22 1.72 -1.35
CA ILE A 64 -11.51 2.99 -1.54
C ILE A 64 -11.77 3.55 -2.94
N ASP A 65 -11.70 2.70 -3.96
CA ASP A 65 -11.92 3.11 -5.36
C ASP A 65 -13.37 3.59 -5.59
N HIS A 66 -14.37 3.02 -4.90
CA HIS A 66 -15.76 3.49 -4.90
C HIS A 66 -15.95 4.82 -4.16
N LEU A 67 -15.26 4.99 -3.03
CA LEU A 67 -15.38 6.21 -2.22
C LEU A 67 -14.68 7.40 -2.88
N ASN A 68 -13.46 7.20 -3.37
CA ASN A 68 -12.70 8.21 -4.08
C ASN A 68 -11.67 7.57 -5.03
N PRO A 69 -12.01 7.39 -6.32
CA PRO A 69 -11.12 6.77 -7.30
C PRO A 69 -9.86 7.60 -7.56
N ASN A 70 -9.86 8.90 -7.25
CA ASN A 70 -8.70 9.78 -7.45
C ASN A 70 -7.57 9.52 -6.45
N LEU A 71 -7.84 8.76 -5.38
CA LEU A 71 -6.79 8.32 -4.47
C LEU A 71 -5.92 7.24 -5.12
N ARG A 72 -6.44 6.47 -6.08
CA ARG A 72 -5.70 5.36 -6.69
C ARG A 72 -4.67 5.89 -7.68
N SER A 73 -3.45 5.37 -7.61
CA SER A 73 -2.43 5.58 -8.65
C SER A 73 -2.87 4.88 -9.94
N ILE A 74 -3.29 5.69 -10.90
CA ILE A 74 -3.72 5.29 -12.23
C ILE A 74 -2.89 6.09 -13.22
N ASP A 75 -2.27 5.39 -14.17
CA ASP A 75 -1.45 5.98 -15.22
C ASP A 75 -1.86 5.42 -16.58
N ASN A 76 -1.57 6.15 -17.66
CA ASN A 76 -1.83 5.72 -19.04
C ASN A 76 -0.55 5.84 -19.85
N VAL A 77 0.04 4.70 -20.20
CA VAL A 77 1.28 4.62 -20.99
C VAL A 77 0.99 3.80 -22.24
N ASP A 78 1.31 4.33 -23.41
CA ASP A 78 1.07 3.69 -24.72
C ASP A 78 -0.38 3.21 -24.90
N GLY A 79 -1.36 4.00 -24.46
CA GLY A 79 -2.79 3.67 -24.50
C GLY A 79 -3.22 2.57 -23.52
N LYS A 80 -2.32 2.05 -22.67
CA LYS A 80 -2.63 1.04 -21.65
C LYS A 80 -2.79 1.67 -20.29
N LYS A 81 -3.99 1.54 -19.72
CA LYS A 81 -4.30 1.93 -18.33
C LYS A 81 -3.55 1.01 -17.36
N ARG A 82 -2.75 1.59 -16.49
CA ARG A 82 -2.02 0.88 -15.41
C ARG A 82 -2.60 1.32 -14.08
N VAL A 83 -3.27 0.40 -13.39
CA VAL A 83 -3.79 0.63 -12.03
C VAL A 83 -2.82 -0.01 -11.05
N ARG A 84 -2.16 0.79 -10.21
CA ARG A 84 -1.17 0.33 -9.24
C ARG A 84 -1.76 0.30 -7.85
N GLU A 85 -1.27 -0.57 -6.98
CA GLU A 85 -1.73 -0.69 -5.58
C GLU A 85 -1.20 0.43 -4.66
N PHE A 86 -1.04 1.64 -5.21
CA PHE A 86 -0.60 2.82 -4.50
C PHE A 86 -1.76 3.79 -4.36
N TYR A 87 -1.85 4.40 -3.20
CA TYR A 87 -2.92 5.32 -2.83
C TYR A 87 -2.33 6.62 -2.34
N ALA A 88 -2.85 7.72 -2.86
CA ALA A 88 -2.53 9.05 -2.41
C ALA A 88 -2.91 9.14 -0.93
N MET A 89 -1.89 9.29 -0.10
CA MET A 89 -2.05 9.58 1.31
C MET A 89 -1.40 10.92 1.50
N TYR A 90 -2.24 11.96 1.59
CA TYR A 90 -1.80 13.25 2.11
C TYR A 90 -1.42 12.98 3.57
N LEU A 91 -0.19 12.51 3.80
CA LEU A 91 0.49 12.58 5.08
C LEU A 91 0.62 14.07 5.32
N LEU A 92 -0.43 14.61 5.92
CA LEU A 92 -0.61 16.02 6.18
C LEU A 92 0.72 16.56 6.73
N SER A 93 1.14 17.71 6.21
CA SER A 93 1.89 18.71 6.97
C SER A 93 1.19 19.14 8.29
N TYR A 94 0.17 18.40 8.74
CA TYR A 94 -0.81 18.71 9.76
C TYR A 94 -1.15 17.47 10.60
N ASN A 95 -0.13 16.83 11.18
CA ASN A 95 -0.15 16.23 12.53
C ASN A 95 0.92 15.14 12.65
N ARG A 96 2.13 15.61 12.98
CA ARG A 96 3.22 14.77 13.49
C ARG A 96 3.04 14.45 14.99
N HIS A 97 1.80 14.33 15.45
CA HIS A 97 1.48 14.07 16.85
C HIS A 97 0.42 12.97 16.99
N ILE A 98 0.87 11.89 17.64
CA ILE A 98 0.11 10.93 18.44
C ILE A 98 -0.72 9.93 17.65
N ILE A 99 -0.25 8.68 17.60
CA ILE A 99 -0.92 7.58 18.32
C ILE A 99 0.18 6.78 19.03
N LYS A 100 0.12 6.78 20.37
CA LYS A 100 0.80 5.84 21.25
C LYS A 100 -0.12 4.64 21.45
#